data_AF-A0A970V690-F1
#
_entry.id   AF-A0A970V690-F1
#
_cell.length_a   1.000
_cell.length_b   1.000
_cell.length_c   1.000
_cell.angle_alpha   90.00
_cell.angle_beta   90.00
_cell.angle_gamma   90.00
#
_symmetry.space_group_name_H-M   'P 1'
#
loop_
_entity.id
_entity.type
_entity.pdbx_description
1 polymer ?
#
loop_
_entity_poly.entity_id
_entity_poly.type
_entity_poly.pdbx_seq_one_letter_code
_entity_poly.pdbx_strand_id
1 'polypeptide(L)'
;MKTIRKIAKPIRIKKFRLYTEVALQDAAQTALAVGVLWWFWGIIYGQFASLFKIAKSANNLAIIPNYREQNLLNIDLSCILEFPLGHIIIIIYYLFTNAEKIRLFIRRVSNE
;
A
#
# COMPACT_ATOMS: atom_id res chain seq x y z
N MET A 1 14.11 -10.80 -1.51
CA MET A 1 12.96 -9.93 -1.90
C MET A 1 12.44 -10.12 -3.35
N LYS A 2 12.76 -11.23 -4.08
CA LYS A 2 12.32 -11.42 -5.48
C LYS A 2 10.88 -11.92 -5.63
N THR A 3 10.33 -12.60 -4.62
CA THR A 3 9.01 -13.26 -4.67
C THR A 3 7.85 -12.26 -4.61
N ILE A 4 7.96 -11.22 -3.77
CA ILE A 4 6.90 -10.21 -3.58
C ILE A 4 6.64 -9.41 -4.86
N ARG A 5 7.70 -9.08 -5.63
CA ARG A 5 7.59 -8.38 -6.93
C ARG A 5 6.81 -9.18 -7.98
N LYS A 6 6.85 -10.52 -7.96
CA LYS A 6 6.11 -11.35 -8.92
C LYS A 6 4.61 -11.36 -8.60
N ILE A 7 4.25 -11.34 -7.32
CA ILE A 7 2.86 -11.37 -6.83
C ILE A 7 2.19 -9.99 -6.92
N ALA A 8 2.96 -8.91 -6.73
CA ALA A 8 2.47 -7.53 -6.82
C ALA A 8 2.33 -7.02 -8.27
N LYS A 9 3.12 -7.55 -9.22
CA LYS A 9 3.13 -7.17 -10.64
C LYS A 9 1.76 -7.10 -11.35
N PRO A 10 0.84 -8.05 -11.13
CA PRO A 10 -0.46 -8.02 -11.80
C PRO A 10 -1.44 -7.03 -11.14
N ILE A 11 -1.24 -6.66 -9.88
CA ILE A 11 -2.16 -5.79 -9.15
C ILE A 11 -2.01 -4.36 -9.69
N ARG A 12 -3.12 -3.82 -10.21
CA ARG A 12 -3.20 -2.47 -10.77
C ARG A 12 -3.88 -1.56 -9.76
N ILE A 13 -3.28 -0.42 -9.46
CA ILE A 13 -3.91 0.57 -8.59
C ILE A 13 -4.58 1.58 -9.51
N LYS A 14 -5.91 1.59 -9.53
CA LYS A 14 -6.71 2.41 -10.45
C LYS A 14 -6.88 3.84 -9.95
N LYS A 15 -6.99 4.04 -8.64
CA LYS A 15 -7.11 5.35 -8.01
C LYS A 15 -6.53 5.29 -6.60
N PHE A 16 -5.65 6.22 -6.26
CA PHE A 16 -5.12 6.34 -4.90
C PHE A 16 -5.38 7.77 -4.44
N ARG A 17 -6.31 7.95 -3.50
CA ARG A 17 -6.58 9.22 -2.84
C ARG A 17 -6.20 9.08 -1.38
N LEU A 18 -5.24 9.87 -0.94
CA LEU A 18 -4.96 10.05 0.47
C LEU A 18 -5.15 11.53 0.77
N TYR A 19 -6.01 11.77 1.75
CA TYR A 19 -6.29 13.07 2.30
C TYR A 19 -5.91 13.03 3.78
N THR A 20 -4.97 13.86 4.20
CA THR A 20 -4.53 13.90 5.59
C THR A 20 -4.60 15.34 6.08
N GLU A 21 -5.42 15.59 7.08
CA GLU A 21 -5.47 16.86 7.79
C GLU A 21 -4.77 16.72 9.14
N VAL A 22 -3.86 17.65 9.40
CA VAL A 22 -3.14 17.70 10.67
C VAL A 22 -3.21 19.11 11.23
N ALA A 23 -3.58 19.18 12.50
CA ALA A 23 -3.60 20.37 13.32
C ALA A 23 -3.04 20.01 14.69
N LEU A 24 -1.86 20.52 15.02
CA LEU A 24 -1.27 20.42 16.35
C LEU A 24 -1.48 21.72 17.11
N GLN A 25 -1.12 21.70 18.40
CA GLN A 25 -1.28 22.83 19.31
C GLN A 25 -0.42 24.04 18.91
N ASP A 26 0.69 23.80 18.22
CA ASP A 26 1.59 24.81 17.68
C ASP A 26 1.65 24.70 16.14
N ALA A 27 1.58 25.84 15.46
CA ALA A 27 1.70 25.93 14.00
C ALA A 27 3.05 25.40 13.51
N ALA A 28 4.13 25.63 14.27
CA ALA A 28 5.46 25.13 13.94
C ALA A 28 5.49 23.59 14.00
N GLN A 29 4.90 23.00 15.04
CA GLN A 29 4.79 21.54 15.16
C GLN A 29 3.91 20.94 14.07
N THR A 30 2.82 21.62 13.71
CA THR A 30 1.93 21.22 12.60
C THR A 30 2.69 21.20 11.27
N ALA A 31 3.47 22.24 10.97
CA ALA A 31 4.26 22.33 9.75
C ALA A 31 5.33 21.23 9.67
N LEU A 32 6.02 20.95 10.78
CA LEU A 32 6.98 19.84 10.86
C LEU A 32 6.31 18.48 10.65
N ALA A 33 5.16 18.25 11.30
CA ALA A 33 4.41 17.01 11.16
C ALA A 33 3.94 16.78 9.70
N VAL A 34 3.45 17.83 9.04
CA VAL A 34 3.05 17.78 7.62
C VAL A 34 4.24 17.46 6.72
N GLY A 35 5.40 18.08 6.94
CA GLY A 35 6.62 17.79 6.19
C GLY A 35 7.08 16.34 6.35
N VAL A 36 7.10 15.83 7.58
CA VAL A 36 7.46 14.43 7.88
C VAL A 36 6.46 13.46 7.23
N LEU A 37 5.16 13.74 7.33
CA LEU A 37 4.12 12.93 6.68
C LEU A 37 4.28 12.92 5.17
N TRP A 38 4.59 14.06 4.55
CA TRP A 38 4.79 14.15 3.12
C TRP A 38 5.97 13.29 2.66
N TRP A 39 7.09 13.38 3.38
CA TRP A 39 8.26 12.57 3.08
C TRP A 39 7.97 11.07 3.24
N PHE A 40 7.32 10.68 4.34
CA PHE A 40 6.95 9.29 4.62
C PHE A 40 6.00 8.73 3.55
N TRP A 41 4.94 9.46 3.21
CA TRP A 41 4.01 9.08 2.16
C TRP A 41 4.64 9.05 0.77
N GLY A 42 5.59 9.94 0.49
CA GLY A 42 6.38 9.93 -0.73
C GLY A 42 7.21 8.65 -0.89
N ILE A 43 7.85 8.19 0.18
CA ILE A 43 8.61 6.92 0.19
C ILE A 43 7.67 5.74 -0.06
N ILE A 44 6.55 5.67 0.68
CA ILE A 44 5.56 4.60 0.53
C ILE A 44 5.03 4.58 -0.90
N TYR A 45 4.65 5.74 -1.43
CA TYR A 45 4.13 5.88 -2.79
C TYR A 45 5.17 5.43 -3.83
N GLY A 46 6.44 5.78 -3.67
CA GLY A 46 7.53 5.32 -4.55
C GLY A 46 7.71 3.80 -4.53
N GLN A 47 7.64 3.18 -3.36
CA GLN A 47 7.70 1.72 -3.23
C GLN A 47 6.48 1.06 -3.88
N PHE A 48 5.28 1.59 -3.63
CA PHE A 48 4.05 1.12 -4.25
C PHE A 48 4.08 1.28 -5.77
N ALA A 49 4.61 2.37 -6.29
CA ALA A 49 4.76 2.59 -7.74
C ALA A 49 5.78 1.63 -8.38
N SER A 50 6.79 1.19 -7.63
CA SER A 50 7.76 0.17 -8.10
C SER A 50 7.18 -1.25 -8.07
N LEU A 51 6.33 -1.55 -7.09
CA LEU A 51 5.74 -2.88 -6.88
C LEU A 51 4.48 -3.10 -7.74
N PHE A 52 3.66 -2.07 -7.89
CA PHE A 52 2.35 -2.10 -8.55
C PHE A 52 2.34 -1.25 -9.82
N LYS A 53 1.57 -1.67 -10.82
CA LYS A 53 1.27 -0.80 -11.97
C LYS A 53 0.20 0.20 -11.56
N ILE A 54 0.63 1.36 -11.06
CA ILE A 54 -0.29 2.45 -10.71
C ILE A 54 -0.71 3.19 -11.98
N ALA A 55 -2.02 3.38 -12.15
CA ALA A 55 -2.55 4.17 -13.25
C ALA A 55 -2.14 5.65 -13.07
N LYS A 56 -1.47 6.20 -14.08
CA LYS A 56 -0.83 7.53 -14.04
C LYS A 56 -1.81 8.70 -13.83
N SER A 57 -3.12 8.46 -13.96
CA SER A 57 -4.15 9.49 -14.10
C SER A 57 -5.00 9.78 -12.86
N ALA A 58 -4.82 9.06 -11.74
CA ALA A 58 -5.82 9.07 -10.66
C ALA A 58 -5.24 9.08 -9.24
N ASN A 59 -4.05 9.66 -9.06
CA ASN A 59 -3.43 9.76 -7.76
C ASN A 59 -3.58 11.17 -7.20
N ASN A 60 -4.28 11.28 -6.08
CA ASN A 60 -4.46 12.52 -5.33
C ASN A 60 -3.89 12.31 -3.93
N LEU A 61 -2.64 12.71 -3.75
CA LEU A 61 -2.00 12.79 -2.44
C LEU A 61 -2.11 14.24 -1.95
N ALA A 62 -2.91 14.48 -0.92
CA ALA A 62 -3.11 15.80 -0.34
C ALA A 62 -2.92 15.72 1.18
N ILE A 63 -1.96 16.48 1.70
CA ILE A 63 -1.75 16.65 3.13
C ILE A 63 -1.98 18.13 3.40
N ILE A 64 -3.05 18.45 4.11
CA ILE A 64 -3.49 19.82 4.36
C ILE A 64 -3.21 20.15 5.83
N PRO A 65 -2.36 21.14 6.11
CA PRO A 65 -2.24 21.66 7.47
C PRO A 65 -3.48 22.48 7.80
N ASN A 66 -4.17 22.13 8.89
CA ASN A 66 -5.26 22.95 9.43
C ASN A 66 -4.73 23.74 10.63
N TYR A 67 -4.60 25.06 10.47
CA TYR A 67 -4.09 25.95 11.51
C TYR A 67 -5.19 26.61 12.36
N ARG A 68 -6.47 26.35 12.05
CA ARG A 68 -7.61 26.95 12.76
C ARG A 68 -8.06 26.12 13.96
N GLU A 69 -8.15 24.82 13.78
CA GLU A 69 -8.50 23.86 14.83
C GLU A 69 -7.23 23.48 15.60
N GLN A 70 -7.33 23.14 16.88
CA GLN A 70 -6.19 22.64 17.66
C GLN A 70 -6.35 21.14 17.92
N ASN A 71 -5.26 20.39 17.78
CA ASN A 71 -5.19 18.97 18.12
C ASN A 71 -6.15 18.06 17.32
N LEU A 72 -6.29 18.33 16.03
CA LEU A 72 -7.09 17.56 15.08
C LEU A 72 -6.16 16.74 14.17
N LEU A 73 -6.38 15.43 14.10
CA LEU A 73 -5.70 14.56 13.15
C LEU A 73 -6.77 13.74 12.44
N ASN A 74 -6.99 14.05 11.15
CA ASN A 74 -7.97 13.38 10.32
C ASN A 74 -7.26 12.77 9.11
N ILE A 75 -7.34 11.45 8.97
CA ILE A 75 -6.70 10.71 7.86
C ILE A 75 -7.78 9.97 7.10
N ASP A 76 -7.96 10.37 5.85
CA ASP A 76 -8.93 9.81 4.91
C ASP A 76 -8.18 9.12 3.76
N LEU A 77 -8.10 7.79 3.83
CA LEU A 77 -7.44 6.96 2.82
C LEU A 77 -8.48 6.25 1.95
N SER A 78 -8.57 6.67 0.69
CA SER A 78 -9.48 6.14 -0.33
C SER A 78 -8.69 5.55 -1.50
N CYS A 79 -8.60 4.22 -1.59
CA CYS A 79 -7.87 3.53 -2.65
C CYS A 79 -8.77 2.55 -3.43
N ILE A 80 -8.65 2.55 -4.76
CA ILE A 80 -9.30 1.60 -5.67
C ILE A 80 -8.22 0.69 -6.27
N LEU A 81 -8.21 -0.55 -5.80
CA LEU A 81 -7.32 -1.61 -6.26
C LEU A 81 -8.04 -2.47 -7.30
N GLU A 82 -7.46 -2.59 -8.49
CA GLU A 82 -7.89 -3.50 -9.55
C GLU A 82 -7.00 -4.74 -9.54
N PHE A 83 -7.56 -5.85 -9.07
CA PHE A 83 -6.92 -7.15 -9.06
C PHE A 83 -7.32 -7.91 -10.32
N PRO A 84 -6.39 -8.29 -11.22
CA PRO A 84 -6.73 -9.18 -12.32
C PRO A 84 -6.95 -10.59 -11.76
N LEU A 85 -8.22 -10.92 -11.53
CA LEU A 85 -8.65 -12.18 -10.90
C LEU A 85 -8.15 -13.42 -11.63
N GLY A 86 -7.96 -13.36 -12.96
CA GLY A 86 -7.56 -14.52 -13.76
C GLY A 86 -6.26 -15.20 -13.30
N HIS A 87 -5.20 -14.43 -13.02
CA HIS A 87 -3.94 -15.01 -12.54
C HIS A 87 -4.03 -15.51 -11.11
N ILE A 88 -4.79 -14.82 -10.25
CA ILE A 88 -4.99 -15.21 -8.85
C ILE A 88 -5.75 -16.53 -8.79
N ILE A 89 -6.81 -16.69 -9.58
CA ILE A 89 -7.59 -17.92 -9.67
C ILE A 89 -6.73 -19.09 -10.14
N ILE A 90 -5.91 -18.90 -11.18
CA ILE A 90 -4.99 -19.94 -11.68
C ILE A 90 -3.96 -20.34 -10.61
N ILE A 91 -3.37 -19.36 -9.91
CA ILE A 91 -2.41 -19.62 -8.83
C ILE A 91 -3.08 -20.39 -7.69
N ILE A 92 -4.26 -19.96 -7.24
CA ILE A 92 -5.02 -20.63 -6.18
C ILE A 92 -5.36 -22.06 -6.60
N TYR A 93 -5.84 -22.25 -7.84
CA TYR A 93 -6.16 -23.56 -8.37
C TYR A 93 -4.94 -24.49 -8.41
N TYR A 94 -3.80 -23.98 -8.88
CA TYR A 94 -2.54 -24.73 -8.91
C TYR A 94 -2.03 -25.06 -7.51
N LEU A 95 -2.20 -24.13 -6.56
CA LEU A 95 -1.82 -24.34 -5.16
C LEU A 95 -2.71 -25.39 -4.49
N PHE A 96 -4.01 -25.35 -4.76
CA PHE A 96 -5.00 -26.28 -4.21
C PHE A 96 -4.78 -27.70 -4.74
N THR A 97 -4.56 -27.85 -6.04
CA THR A 97 -4.27 -29.14 -6.68
C THR A 97 -2.95 -29.75 -6.24
N ASN A 98 -1.94 -28.92 -5.91
CA ASN A 98 -0.64 -29.39 -5.43
C ASN A 98 -0.45 -29.25 -3.90
N ALA A 99 -1.52 -28.98 -3.16
CA ALA A 99 -1.46 -28.64 -1.74
C ALA A 99 -0.86 -29.76 -0.89
N GLU A 100 -1.13 -31.03 -1.21
CA GLU A 100 -0.57 -32.18 -0.48
C GLU A 100 0.94 -32.32 -0.68
N LYS A 101 1.44 -32.16 -1.91
CA LYS A 101 2.89 -32.20 -2.20
C LYS A 101 3.63 -31.03 -1.53
N ILE A 102 3.04 -29.83 -1.55
CA ILE A 102 3.63 -28.65 -0.90
C ILE A 102 3.62 -28.82 0.62
N ARG A 103 2.54 -29.34 1.22
CA ARG A 103 2.51 -29.66 2.66
C ARG A 103 3.59 -30.66 3.05
N LEU A 104 3.79 -31.72 2.27
CA LEU A 104 4.82 -32.73 2.53
C LEU A 104 6.24 -32.16 2.37
N PHE A 105 6.47 -31.30 1.39
CA PHE A 105 7.76 -30.64 1.19
C PHE A 105 8.08 -29.64 2.32
N ILE A 106 7.11 -28.84 2.76
CA ILE A 106 7.26 -27.92 3.90
C ILE A 106 7.52 -28.69 5.20
N ARG A 107 6.84 -29.83 5.42
CA ARG A 107 7.11 -30.70 6.58
C ARG A 107 8.53 -31.25 6.56
N ARG A 108 9.09 -31.55 5.39
CA ARG A 108 10.45 -32.08 5.26
C ARG A 108 11.53 -31.03 5.57
N VAL A 109 11.35 -29.81 5.07
CA VAL A 109 12.26 -28.67 5.35
C VAL A 109 12.19 -28.20 6.80
N SER A 110 11.06 -28.36 7.48
CA SER A 110 10.92 -28.00 8.90
C SER A 110 11.52 -29.03 9.85
N ASN A 111 11.92 -30.20 9.35
CA ASN A 111 12.46 -31.32 10.15
C ASN A 111 13.97 -31.52 9.94
N GLU A 112 14.62 -30.64 9.17
CA GLU A 112 16.07 -30.46 9.06
C GLU A 112 16.48 -29.19 9.82
#